data_AF-A0A7V5PM40-F1
#
_entry.id   AF-A0A7V5PM40-F1
#
_cell.length_a   1.000
_cell.length_b   1.000
_cell.length_c   1.000
_cell.angle_alpha   90.00
_cell.angle_beta   90.00
_cell.angle_gamma   90.00
#
_symmetry.space_group_name_H-M   'P 1'
#
loop_
_entity.id
_entity.type
_entity.pdbx_description
1 polymer ?
#
loop_
_entity_poly.entity_id
_entity_poly.type
_entity_poly.pdbx_seq_one_letter_code
_entity_poly.pdbx_strand_id
1 'polypeptide(L)'
;MGKWKYIGLFIIPLLIAFYGTENKKTAIGWQQVDDGLWFAFFDAHPKIPIGDSKILVVKINPNLYEFKLLSAKELKCKTKTIREWAEEYHLIAAVNAGMFQDDFLTNVGLMKNGDYFNNPT
;
A
#
# COMPACT_ATOMS: atom_id res chain seq x y z
N MET A 1 80.60 -9.48 -15.76
CA MET A 1 80.28 -10.29 -14.56
C MET A 1 79.46 -9.42 -13.63
N GLY A 2 78.22 -9.83 -13.31
CA GLY A 2 77.27 -9.07 -12.49
C GLY A 2 75.81 -9.31 -12.91
N LYS A 3 75.25 -10.46 -12.52
CA LYS A 3 73.81 -10.79 -12.62
C LYS A 3 73.19 -10.73 -11.22
N TRP A 4 72.09 -9.99 -11.05
CA TRP A 4 70.99 -10.18 -10.07
C TRP A 4 70.05 -8.95 -10.17
N LYS A 5 68.73 -8.98 -10.01
CA LYS A 5 67.65 -9.99 -9.86
C LYS A 5 66.34 -9.19 -9.97
N TYR A 6 65.30 -9.76 -10.58
CA TYR A 6 63.96 -9.17 -10.76
C TYR A 6 63.24 -8.87 -9.42
N ILE A 7 62.65 -7.68 -9.24
CA ILE A 7 61.46 -7.40 -8.39
C ILE A 7 60.83 -6.11 -8.97
N GLY A 8 59.75 -6.15 -9.75
CA GLY A 8 58.39 -6.14 -9.22
C GLY A 8 57.54 -5.19 -10.08
N LEU A 9 56.75 -5.77 -10.98
CA LEU A 9 55.62 -5.15 -11.65
C LEU A 9 54.57 -4.77 -10.59
N PHE A 10 54.05 -3.55 -10.53
CA PHE A 10 52.63 -3.29 -10.23
C PHE A 10 52.27 -1.85 -10.64
N ILE A 11 51.58 -1.77 -11.77
CA ILE A 11 50.83 -0.60 -12.23
C ILE A 11 49.71 -0.32 -11.23
N ILE A 12 49.64 0.91 -10.71
CA ILE A 12 48.44 1.42 -10.05
C ILE A 12 48.05 2.68 -10.80
N PRO A 13 47.06 2.65 -11.72
CA PRO A 13 46.41 3.87 -12.13
C PRO A 13 45.50 4.27 -10.97
N LEU A 14 45.74 5.46 -10.44
CA LEU A 14 44.87 6.13 -9.47
C LEU A 14 43.53 6.47 -10.15
N LEU A 15 42.68 5.47 -10.34
CA LEU A 15 41.28 5.65 -10.73
C LEU A 15 40.54 6.17 -9.48
N ILE A 16 40.53 7.48 -9.32
CA ILE A 16 39.58 8.13 -8.43
C ILE A 16 38.21 7.99 -9.10
N ALA A 17 37.60 6.82 -8.92
CA ALA A 17 36.17 6.66 -9.08
C ALA A 17 35.54 7.42 -7.91
N PHE A 18 35.24 8.70 -8.12
CA PHE A 18 34.16 9.34 -7.36
C PHE A 18 32.90 8.52 -7.66
N TYR A 19 32.64 7.51 -6.83
CA TYR A 19 31.30 6.98 -6.67
C TYR A 19 30.48 8.15 -6.17
N GLY A 20 29.83 8.86 -7.09
CA GLY A 20 28.68 9.67 -6.73
C GLY A 20 27.74 8.74 -5.97
N THR A 21 27.55 9.01 -4.68
CA THR A 21 26.42 8.45 -3.97
C THR A 21 25.19 9.08 -4.60
N GLU A 22 24.69 8.45 -5.67
CA GLU A 22 23.32 8.70 -6.08
C GLU A 22 22.48 8.32 -4.86
N ASN A 23 22.01 9.34 -4.14
CA ASN A 23 20.86 9.24 -3.28
C ASN A 23 19.72 8.85 -4.21
N LYS A 24 19.57 7.55 -4.49
CA LYS A 24 18.36 7.01 -5.09
C LYS A 24 17.26 7.37 -4.11
N LYS A 25 16.58 8.50 -4.37
CA LYS A 25 15.17 8.63 -3.98
C LYS A 25 14.54 7.36 -4.52
N THR A 26 14.23 6.42 -3.63
CA THR A 26 13.57 5.19 -4.00
C THR A 26 12.26 5.64 -4.63
N ALA A 27 12.18 5.58 -5.97
CA ALA A 27 10.93 5.85 -6.66
C ALA A 27 9.92 4.91 -6.01
N ILE A 28 8.81 5.46 -5.52
CA ILE A 28 7.75 4.68 -4.89
C ILE A 28 7.37 3.59 -5.88
N GLY A 29 7.63 2.34 -5.53
CA GLY A 29 7.42 1.20 -6.40
C GLY A 29 5.96 0.81 -6.44
N TRP A 30 5.16 1.53 -7.24
CA TRP A 30 3.81 1.09 -7.57
C TRP A 30 3.89 -0.27 -8.25
N GLN A 31 3.26 -1.27 -7.65
CA GLN A 31 3.13 -2.61 -8.20
C GLN A 31 1.79 -2.71 -8.91
N GLN A 32 1.80 -2.97 -10.21
CA GLN A 32 0.59 -3.25 -10.98
C GLN A 32 0.14 -4.69 -10.69
N VAL A 33 -1.14 -4.85 -10.37
CA VAL A 33 -1.76 -6.16 -10.12
C VAL A 33 -2.59 -6.57 -11.32
N ASP A 34 -3.25 -5.60 -11.95
CA ASP A 34 -4.13 -5.78 -13.09
C ASP A 34 -4.27 -4.45 -13.86
N ASP A 35 -4.91 -4.44 -15.02
CA ASP A 35 -5.15 -3.24 -15.81
C ASP A 35 -6.03 -2.24 -15.06
N GLY A 36 -5.45 -1.10 -14.68
CA GLY A 36 -6.17 -0.11 -13.87
C GLY A 36 -6.06 -0.32 -12.36
N LEU A 37 -5.30 -1.31 -11.87
CA LEU A 37 -5.15 -1.61 -10.45
C LEU A 37 -3.68 -1.71 -10.03
N TRP A 38 -3.30 -0.88 -9.05
CA TRP A 38 -1.96 -0.88 -8.48
C TRP A 38 -2.02 -0.80 -6.96
N PHE A 39 -0.95 -1.23 -6.29
CA PHE A 39 -0.71 -0.88 -4.89
C PHE A 39 0.73 -0.46 -4.63
N ALA A 40 0.96 0.24 -3.52
CA ALA A 40 2.29 0.56 -3.02
C ALA A 40 2.27 0.68 -1.50
N PHE A 41 3.42 0.39 -0.88
CA PHE A 41 3.65 0.66 0.54
C PHE A 41 4.44 1.95 0.72
N PHE A 42 4.03 2.75 1.69
CA PHE A 42 4.67 4.01 2.07
C PHE A 42 5.04 3.92 3.55
N ASP A 43 6.16 4.52 3.93
CA ASP A 43 6.48 4.68 5.34
C ASP A 43 5.73 5.91 5.90
N ALA A 44 5.07 5.73 7.04
CA ALA A 44 4.44 6.81 7.77
C ALA A 44 5.50 7.73 8.40
N HIS A 45 5.25 9.04 8.34
CA HIS A 45 6.12 10.05 8.93
C HIS A 45 5.32 10.96 9.88
N PRO A 46 5.72 11.08 11.16
CA PRO A 46 6.86 10.42 11.80
C PRO A 46 6.65 8.90 11.96
N LYS A 47 7.75 8.14 12.08
CA LYS A 47 7.68 6.74 12.48
C LYS A 47 7.09 6.65 13.89
N ILE A 48 6.13 5.76 14.07
CA ILE A 48 5.39 5.60 15.32
C ILE A 48 5.91 4.33 16.03
N PRO A 49 6.02 4.31 17.37
CA PRO A 49 6.48 3.12 18.09
C PRO A 49 5.55 1.91 17.99
N ILE A 50 4.33 2.09 17.48
CA ILE A 50 3.30 1.06 17.37
C ILE A 50 3.16 0.64 15.90
N GLY A 51 3.16 -0.67 15.65
CA GLY A 51 3.06 -1.25 14.31
C GLY A 51 4.36 -1.12 13.51
N ASP A 52 4.28 -1.37 12.19
CA ASP A 52 5.42 -1.28 11.28
C ASP A 52 5.57 0.10 10.63
N SER A 53 4.71 1.06 10.99
CA SER A 53 4.61 2.39 10.39
C SER A 53 4.48 2.35 8.85
N LYS A 54 3.76 1.37 8.30
CA LYS A 54 3.49 1.28 6.85
C LYS A 54 2.06 1.66 6.50
N ILE A 55 1.92 2.34 5.38
CA ILE A 55 0.64 2.70 4.76
C ILE A 55 0.57 1.95 3.43
N LEU A 56 -0.39 1.04 3.30
CA LEU A 56 -0.75 0.44 2.02
C LEU A 56 -1.73 1.37 1.30
N VAL A 57 -1.39 1.76 0.07
CA VAL A 57 -2.30 2.51 -0.81
C VAL A 57 -2.63 1.65 -2.01
N VAL A 58 -3.92 1.52 -2.31
CA VAL A 58 -4.44 0.88 -3.52
C VAL A 58 -4.95 1.97 -4.45
N LYS A 59 -4.49 1.98 -5.70
CA LYS A 59 -4.86 2.94 -6.74
C LYS A 59 -5.68 2.21 -7.80
N ILE A 60 -6.88 2.72 -8.07
CA ILE A 60 -7.89 2.06 -8.89
C ILE A 60 -8.38 3.03 -9.98
N ASN A 61 -8.44 2.56 -11.23
CA ASN A 61 -9.08 3.27 -12.33
C ASN A 61 -10.60 3.07 -12.29
N PRO A 62 -11.39 4.12 -12.01
CA PRO A 62 -12.85 3.98 -11.87
C PRO A 62 -13.58 3.68 -13.18
N ASN A 63 -12.92 3.77 -14.34
CA ASN A 63 -13.52 3.38 -15.62
C ASN A 63 -13.46 1.86 -15.87
N LEU A 64 -12.64 1.13 -15.10
CA LEU A 64 -12.43 -0.32 -15.23
C LEU A 64 -12.97 -1.11 -14.03
N TYR A 65 -13.14 -0.46 -12.88
CA TYR A 65 -13.62 -1.10 -11.65
C TYR A 65 -14.82 -0.37 -11.07
N GLU A 66 -15.72 -1.14 -10.48
CA GLU A 66 -16.88 -0.65 -9.74
C GLU A 66 -16.57 -0.53 -8.25
N PHE A 67 -16.95 0.60 -7.65
CA PHE A 67 -16.93 0.76 -6.19
C PHE A 67 -18.27 0.31 -5.60
N LYS A 68 -18.23 -0.63 -4.64
CA LYS A 68 -19.42 -1.10 -3.93
C LYS A 68 -19.34 -0.70 -2.47
N LEU A 69 -20.35 0.03 -2.00
CA LEU A 69 -20.57 0.30 -0.59
C LEU A 69 -21.51 -0.77 -0.02
N LEU A 70 -21.02 -1.59 0.91
CA LEU A 70 -21.77 -2.68 1.53
C LEU A 70 -21.98 -2.40 3.02
N SER A 71 -23.20 -2.64 3.51
CA SER A 71 -23.56 -2.47 4.92
C SER A 71 -24.37 -3.66 5.42
N ALA A 72 -23.99 -4.21 6.57
CA ALA A 72 -24.76 -5.27 7.22
C ALA A 72 -26.18 -4.79 7.58
N LYS A 73 -26.34 -3.52 7.93
CA LYS A 73 -27.65 -2.92 8.26
C LYS A 73 -28.56 -2.81 7.04
N GLU A 74 -28.00 -2.43 5.89
CA GLU A 74 -28.71 -2.37 4.60
C GLU A 74 -29.12 -3.76 4.13
N LEU A 75 -28.17 -4.69 4.14
CA LEU A 75 -28.32 -6.06 3.64
C LEU A 75 -29.04 -6.98 4.64
N LYS A 76 -29.38 -6.47 5.83
CA LYS A 76 -30.04 -7.20 6.92
C LYS A 76 -29.32 -8.51 7.28
N CYS A 77 -27.99 -8.48 7.26
CA CYS A 77 -27.15 -9.62 7.61
C CYS A 77 -26.41 -9.39 8.92
N LYS A 78 -25.72 -10.42 9.42
CA LYS A 78 -24.83 -10.29 10.57
C LYS A 78 -23.62 -9.42 10.23
N THR A 79 -22.96 -8.89 11.25
CA THR A 79 -21.64 -8.27 11.10
C THR A 79 -20.64 -9.27 10.52
N LYS A 80 -19.70 -8.77 9.72
CA LYS A 80 -18.69 -9.56 9.02
C LYS A 80 -17.35 -8.87 9.10
N THR A 81 -16.29 -9.66 9.15
CA THR A 81 -14.93 -9.21 8.90
C THR A 81 -14.77 -8.74 7.45
N ILE A 82 -13.74 -7.93 7.18
CA ILE A 82 -13.43 -7.48 5.81
C ILE A 82 -13.18 -8.68 4.88
N ARG A 83 -12.57 -9.76 5.40
CA ARG A 83 -12.34 -10.99 4.63
C ARG A 83 -13.66 -11.65 4.20
N GLU A 84 -14.58 -11.83 5.14
CA GLU A 84 -15.89 -12.42 4.84
C GLU A 84 -16.69 -11.56 3.85
N TRP A 85 -16.62 -10.22 3.96
CA TRP A 85 -17.20 -9.33 2.95
C TRP A 85 -16.59 -9.54 1.56
N ALA A 86 -15.26 -9.63 1.48
CA ALA A 86 -14.58 -9.82 0.20
C ALA A 86 -14.90 -11.18 -0.44
N GLU A 87 -14.94 -12.24 0.36
CA GLU A 87 -15.24 -13.59 -0.10
C GLU A 87 -16.71 -13.74 -0.54
N GLU A 88 -17.66 -13.29 0.28
CA GLU A 88 -19.11 -13.45 0.01
C GLU A 88 -19.59 -12.62 -1.19
N TYR A 89 -19.03 -11.42 -1.40
CA TYR A 89 -19.42 -10.51 -2.49
C TYR A 89 -18.43 -10.49 -3.65
N HIS A 90 -17.47 -11.43 -3.66
CA HIS A 90 -16.46 -11.60 -4.72
C HIS A 90 -15.70 -10.29 -5.04
N LEU A 91 -15.24 -9.59 -4.00
CA LEU A 91 -14.54 -8.31 -4.14
C LEU A 91 -13.03 -8.55 -4.37
N ILE A 92 -12.44 -7.74 -5.24
CA ILE A 92 -11.00 -7.78 -5.54
C ILE A 92 -10.18 -7.19 -4.38
N ALA A 93 -10.71 -6.16 -3.73
CA ALA A 93 -10.15 -5.53 -2.53
C ALA A 93 -11.29 -4.92 -1.68
N ALA A 94 -11.08 -4.84 -0.37
CA ALA A 94 -12.04 -4.24 0.56
C ALA A 94 -11.34 -3.56 1.73
N VAL A 95 -11.93 -2.47 2.22
CA VAL A 95 -11.53 -1.74 3.44
C VAL A 95 -12.78 -1.43 4.27
N ASN A 96 -12.64 -1.08 5.55
CA ASN A 96 -13.80 -0.68 6.34
C ASN A 96 -14.39 0.64 5.82
N ALA A 97 -15.71 0.75 5.81
CA ALA A 97 -16.42 1.94 5.31
C ALA A 97 -16.52 3.08 6.35
N GLY A 98 -15.78 3.01 7.45
CA GLY A 98 -15.78 3.98 8.54
C GLY A 98 -15.91 3.35 9.93
N MET A 99 -16.13 4.21 10.92
CA MET A 99 -16.44 3.82 12.30
C MET A 99 -17.93 3.48 12.44
N PHE A 100 -18.26 2.65 13.43
CA PHE A 100 -19.62 2.26 13.77
C PHE A 100 -19.98 2.71 15.20
N GLN A 101 -21.28 2.90 15.44
CA GLN A 101 -21.87 3.12 16.75
C GLN A 101 -21.81 1.82 17.59
N ASP A 102 -22.23 1.90 18.86
CA ASP A 102 -22.22 0.76 19.80
C ASP A 102 -23.05 -0.46 19.34
N ASP A 103 -23.92 -0.29 18.34
CA ASP A 103 -24.66 -1.38 17.70
C ASP A 103 -23.86 -2.17 16.67
N PHE A 104 -22.61 -1.76 16.38
CA PHE A 104 -21.70 -2.34 15.38
C PHE A 104 -22.25 -2.35 13.94
N LEU A 105 -23.32 -1.60 13.66
CA LEU A 105 -24.06 -1.63 12.40
C LEU A 105 -24.30 -0.24 11.80
N THR A 106 -24.53 0.75 12.66
CA THR A 106 -24.79 2.13 12.27
C THR A 106 -23.47 2.88 12.11
N ASN A 107 -23.24 3.56 10.98
CA ASN A 107 -22.03 4.36 10.78
C ASN A 107 -22.04 5.60 11.70
N VAL A 108 -20.87 6.05 12.16
CA VAL A 108 -20.76 7.28 12.97
C VAL A 108 -21.00 8.55 12.13
N GLY A 109 -20.58 8.53 10.86
CA GLY A 109 -20.87 9.59 9.90
C GLY A 109 -22.05 9.24 9.00
N LEU A 110 -22.41 10.16 8.11
CA LEU A 110 -23.39 9.90 7.05
C LEU A 110 -22.82 8.86 6.08
N MET A 111 -23.49 7.72 5.95
CA MET A 111 -23.24 6.73 4.92
C MET A 111 -24.46 6.63 4.00
N LYS A 112 -24.28 6.95 2.71
CA LYS A 112 -25.34 6.90 1.71
C LYS A 112 -24.96 5.92 0.60
N ASN A 113 -25.84 4.96 0.32
CA ASN A 113 -25.72 4.01 -0.77
C ASN A 113 -26.99 4.07 -1.63
N GLY A 114 -26.93 4.75 -2.79
CA GLY A 114 -28.13 5.02 -3.59
C GLY A 114 -29.19 5.76 -2.76
N ASP A 115 -30.38 5.16 -2.63
CA ASP A 115 -31.49 5.69 -1.82
C ASP A 115 -31.45 5.26 -0.34
N TYR A 116 -30.54 4.35 0.01
CA TYR A 116 -30.36 3.92 1.39
C TYR A 116 -29.45 4.88 2.18
N PHE A 117 -29.87 5.19 3.40
CA PHE A 117 -29.12 6.01 4.34
C PHE A 117 -28.85 5.23 5.62
N ASN A 118 -27.59 5.19 6.01
CA ASN A 118 -27.13 4.77 7.32
C ASN A 118 -26.61 6.01 8.05
N ASN A 119 -27.23 6.32 9.17
CA ASN A 119 -27.02 7.53 9.97
C ASN A 119 -27.29 8.86 9.21
N PRO A 120 -28.54 9.11 8.78
CA PRO A 120 -28.92 10.36 8.08
C PRO A 120 -29.05 11.61 8.98
N THR A 121 -28.90 11.49 10.30
CA THR A 121 -29.29 12.50 11.31
C THR A 121 -28.21 12.72 12.33
#